data_AF-A0A0F9C0X5-F1
#
_entry.id   AF-A0A0F9C0X5-F1
#
_cell.length_a   1.000
_cell.length_b   1.000
_cell.length_c   1.000
_cell.angle_alpha   90.00
_cell.angle_beta   90.00
_cell.angle_gamma   90.00
#
_symmetry.space_group_name_H-M   'P 1'
#
loop_
_entity.id
_entity.type
_entity.pdbx_description
1 polymer ?
#
loop_
_entity_poly.entity_id
_entity_poly.type
_entity_poly.pdbx_seq_one_letter_code
_entity_poly.pdbx_strand_id
1 'polypeptide(L)'
;MKVANGEVFAANEPMVTILKIAWPVKTSYALVKLANKLSAQFTIIEETRQNLVQKHGEYDDELRSMAVKDDSPKFKAFLAEYNELMDQETELVIQMVKLPAEVGGEPMLVEPRVLMALEKFVEAE
;
A
#
# COMPACT_ATOMS: atom_id res chain seq x y z
N MET A 1 -10.34 0.81 -12.53
CA MET A 1 -11.02 1.21 -11.30
C MET A 1 -10.31 2.41 -10.70
N LYS A 2 -11.04 3.33 -10.08
CA LYS A 2 -10.44 4.47 -9.37
C LYS A 2 -10.05 4.04 -7.96
N VAL A 3 -8.85 4.43 -7.55
CA VAL A 3 -8.25 4.08 -6.25
C VAL A 3 -7.53 5.31 -5.73
N ALA A 4 -7.72 5.64 -4.46
CA ALA A 4 -6.97 6.73 -3.84
C ALA A 4 -5.53 6.29 -3.54
N ASN A 5 -4.58 7.22 -3.59
CA ASN A 5 -3.18 6.94 -3.29
C ASN A 5 -3.01 6.35 -1.88
N GLY A 6 -3.78 6.82 -0.90
CA GLY A 6 -3.79 6.25 0.45
C GLY A 6 -4.15 4.76 0.48
N GLU A 7 -5.03 4.31 -0.40
CA GLU A 7 -5.45 2.91 -0.49
C GLU A 7 -4.36 2.03 -1.13
N VAL A 8 -3.70 2.55 -2.17
CA VAL A 8 -2.52 1.89 -2.77
C VAL A 8 -1.39 1.79 -1.73
N PHE A 9 -1.16 2.86 -0.97
CA PHE A 9 -0.14 2.91 0.07
C PHE A 9 -0.41 1.90 1.18
N ALA A 10 -1.63 1.87 1.70
CA ALA A 10 -2.05 0.92 2.74
C ALA A 10 -2.01 -0.54 2.29
N ALA A 11 -2.20 -0.81 1.00
CA ALA A 11 -2.21 -2.17 0.46
C ALA A 11 -0.81 -2.79 0.30
N ASN A 12 0.27 -2.02 0.34
CA ASN A 12 1.61 -2.51 -0.01
C ASN A 12 2.12 -3.62 0.93
N GLU A 13 2.11 -3.40 2.24
CA GLU A 13 2.55 -4.41 3.22
C GLU A 13 1.62 -5.65 3.28
N PRO A 14 0.29 -5.50 3.30
CA PRO A 14 -0.64 -6.63 3.13
C PRO A 14 -0.38 -7.44 1.86
N MET A 15 -0.11 -6.77 0.73
CA MET A 15 0.20 -7.44 -0.53
C MET A 15 1.47 -8.30 -0.42
N VAL A 16 2.53 -7.78 0.20
CA VAL A 16 3.76 -8.54 0.47
C VAL A 16 3.48 -9.75 1.38
N THR A 17 2.56 -9.61 2.33
CA THR A 17 2.17 -10.70 3.25
C THR A 17 1.46 -11.81 2.50
N ILE A 18 0.46 -11.50 1.67
CA ILE A 18 -0.26 -12.55 0.93
C ILE A 18 0.63 -13.25 -0.11
N LEU A 19 1.61 -12.56 -0.69
CA LEU A 19 2.54 -13.15 -1.66
C LEU A 19 3.47 -14.21 -1.05
N LYS A 20 3.61 -14.26 0.28
CA LYS A 20 4.42 -15.28 0.98
C LYS A 20 3.72 -16.64 1.04
N ILE A 21 2.41 -16.70 0.78
CA ILE A 21 1.64 -17.93 0.79
C ILE A 21 1.87 -18.70 -0.52
N ALA A 22 1.99 -20.02 -0.42
CA ALA A 22 2.15 -20.90 -1.57
C ALA A 22 0.80 -21.13 -2.30
N TRP A 23 0.35 -20.17 -3.10
CA TRP A 23 -0.92 -20.28 -3.82
C TRP A 23 -0.88 -21.24 -5.01
N PRO A 24 -2.05 -21.74 -5.45
CA PRO A 24 -2.19 -22.36 -6.75
C PRO A 24 -1.66 -21.45 -7.87
N VAL A 25 -1.07 -22.05 -8.91
CA VAL A 25 -0.34 -21.33 -9.97
C VAL A 25 -1.14 -20.16 -10.57
N LYS A 26 -2.44 -20.35 -10.82
CA LYS A 26 -3.32 -19.32 -11.38
C LYS A 26 -3.44 -18.10 -10.45
N THR A 27 -3.65 -18.34 -9.16
CA THR A 27 -3.78 -17.29 -8.14
C THR A 27 -2.45 -16.60 -7.90
N SER A 28 -1.35 -17.35 -7.78
CA SER A 28 0.02 -16.79 -7.68
C SER A 28 0.31 -15.81 -8.81
N TYR A 29 0.02 -16.20 -10.06
CA TYR A 29 0.27 -15.35 -11.21
C TYR A 29 -0.59 -14.09 -11.24
N ALA A 30 -1.87 -14.20 -10.85
CA ALA A 30 -2.78 -13.06 -10.74
C ALA A 30 -2.33 -12.08 -9.66
N LEU A 31 -1.92 -12.58 -8.48
CA LEU A 31 -1.41 -11.78 -7.37
C LEU A 31 -0.12 -11.05 -7.72
N VAL A 32 0.84 -11.71 -8.38
CA VAL A 32 2.07 -11.06 -8.82
C VAL A 32 1.78 -9.93 -9.83
N LYS A 33 0.85 -10.14 -10.76
CA LYS A 33 0.43 -9.09 -11.70
C LYS A 33 -0.20 -7.89 -11.00
N LEU A 34 -1.05 -8.15 -10.01
CA LEU A 34 -1.67 -7.11 -9.20
C LEU A 34 -0.60 -6.35 -8.41
N ALA A 35 0.30 -7.07 -7.73
CA ALA A 35 1.39 -6.49 -6.94
C ALA A 35 2.31 -5.60 -7.78
N ASN A 36 2.68 -6.02 -8.99
CA ASN A 36 3.51 -5.20 -9.88
C ASN A 36 2.84 -3.87 -10.25
N LYS A 37 1.52 -3.88 -10.45
CA LYS A 37 0.76 -2.67 -10.78
C LYS A 37 0.63 -1.72 -9.59
N LEU A 38 0.39 -2.27 -8.40
CA LEU A 38 0.34 -1.49 -7.17
C LEU A 38 1.73 -0.93 -6.81
N SER A 39 2.78 -1.75 -6.97
CA SER A 39 4.17 -1.36 -6.67
C SER A 39 4.63 -0.19 -7.54
N ALA A 40 4.29 -0.15 -8.83
CA ALA A 40 4.63 0.97 -9.70
C ALA A 40 4.05 2.30 -9.18
N GLN A 41 2.81 2.29 -8.69
CA GLN A 41 2.17 3.47 -8.13
C GLN A 41 2.67 3.80 -6.73
N PHE A 42 2.86 2.79 -5.90
CA PHE A 42 3.43 2.92 -4.57
C PHE A 42 4.78 3.64 -4.61
N THR A 43 5.66 3.28 -5.54
CA THR A 43 6.98 3.93 -5.68
C THR A 43 6.83 5.44 -5.93
N ILE A 44 5.93 5.85 -6.82
CA ILE A 44 5.69 7.27 -7.13
C ILE A 44 5.14 8.01 -5.90
N ILE A 45 4.21 7.39 -5.18
CA ILE A 45 3.62 7.95 -3.95
C ILE A 45 4.71 8.11 -2.88
N GLU A 46 5.53 7.07 -2.67
CA GLU A 46 6.58 7.07 -1.66
C GLU A 46 7.68 8.08 -1.98
N GLU A 47 8.13 8.18 -3.24
CA GLU A 47 9.08 9.21 -3.67
C GLU A 47 8.52 10.62 -3.41
N THR A 48 7.25 10.86 -3.73
CA THR A 48 6.59 12.15 -3.47
C THR A 48 6.49 12.43 -1.97
N ARG A 49 6.11 11.42 -1.17
CA ARG A 49 6.06 11.51 0.29
C ARG A 49 7.43 11.84 0.88
N GLN A 50 8.49 11.19 0.40
CA GLN A 50 9.86 11.45 0.84
C GLN A 50 10.30 12.88 0.50
N ASN A 51 9.93 13.39 -0.68
CA ASN A 51 10.18 14.79 -1.02
C ASN A 51 9.45 15.76 -0.09
N LEU A 52 8.22 15.45 0.33
CA LEU A 52 7.50 16.24 1.34
C LEU A 52 8.22 16.22 2.70
N VAL A 53 8.72 15.06 3.12
CA VAL A 53 9.53 14.93 4.34
C VAL A 53 10.82 15.73 4.24
N GLN A 54 11.51 15.73 3.09
CA GLN A 54 12.71 16.54 2.90
C GLN A 54 12.40 18.05 2.90
N LYS A 55 11.27 18.45 2.32
CA LYS A 55 10.84 19.86 2.24
C LYS A 55 10.45 20.43 3.60
N HIS A 56 9.71 19.67 4.39
CA HIS A 56 9.10 20.14 5.64
C HIS A 56 9.78 19.64 6.91
N GLY A 57 10.57 18.57 6.79
CA GLY A 57 11.25 17.95 7.91
C GLY A 57 12.49 18.70 8.35
N GLU A 58 12.97 18.28 9.52
CA GLU A 58 14.22 18.70 10.12
C GLU A 58 15.05 17.45 10.41
N TYR A 59 16.36 17.59 10.45
CA TYR A 59 17.23 16.46 10.77
C TYR A 59 16.98 16.04 12.22
N ASP A 60 16.66 14.77 12.41
CA ASP A 60 16.47 14.15 13.71
C ASP A 60 17.72 13.34 14.05
N ASP A 61 18.43 13.76 15.10
CA ASP A 61 19.67 13.14 15.55
C ASP A 61 19.46 11.72 16.11
N GLU A 62 18.27 11.43 16.67
CA GLU A 62 17.94 10.11 17.24
C GLU A 62 17.69 9.10 16.12
N LEU A 63 16.91 9.51 15.12
CA LEU A 63 16.60 8.69 13.94
C LEU A 63 17.66 8.75 12.85
N ARG A 64 18.66 9.64 13.00
CA ARG A 64 19.70 9.95 12.01
C ARG A 64 19.13 10.16 10.60
N SER A 65 18.00 10.84 10.52
CA SER A 65 17.24 11.02 9.28
C SER A 65 16.37 12.28 9.32
N MET A 66 15.83 12.69 8.16
CA MET A 66 14.86 13.77 8.10
C MET A 66 13.52 13.29 8.66
N ALA A 67 12.97 14.02 9.62
CA ALA A 67 11.65 13.74 10.19
C ALA A 67 10.82 15.03 10.29
N VAL A 68 9.51 14.90 10.11
CA VAL A 68 8.58 16.01 10.37
C VAL A 68 8.03 15.84 11.78
N LYS A 69 8.44 16.71 12.70
CA LYS A 69 7.95 16.69 14.09
C LYS A 69 6.57 17.35 14.18
N ASP A 70 5.71 16.83 15.04
CA ASP A 70 4.34 17.30 15.23
C ASP A 70 4.27 18.70 15.88
N ASP A 71 5.27 19.05 16.68
CA ASP A 71 5.48 20.37 17.26
C ASP A 71 6.11 21.41 16.30
N SER A 72 6.57 20.97 15.11
CA SER A 72 7.16 21.87 14.13
C SER A 72 6.13 22.85 13.56
N PRO A 73 6.48 24.15 13.36
CA PRO A 73 5.60 25.09 12.68
C PRO A 73 5.27 24.68 11.24
N LYS A 74 6.09 23.81 10.62
CA LYS A 74 5.86 23.28 9.27
C LYS A 74 4.92 22.07 9.23
N PHE A 75 4.60 21.46 10.37
CA PHE A 75 3.79 20.24 10.43
C PHE A 75 2.42 20.39 9.78
N LYS A 76 1.75 21.54 9.99
CA LYS A 76 0.44 21.82 9.37
C LYS A 76 0.53 21.89 7.84
N ALA A 77 1.59 22.49 7.30
CA ALA A 77 1.80 22.57 5.86
C ALA A 77 2.12 21.19 5.27
N PHE A 78 2.97 20.41 5.96
CA PHE A 78 3.22 19.02 5.60
C PHE A 78 1.94 18.19 5.56
N LEU A 79 1.11 18.25 6.62
CA LEU A 79 -0.14 17.49 6.67
C LEU A 79 -1.11 17.86 5.54
N ALA A 80 -1.20 19.14 5.19
CA ALA A 80 -2.05 19.57 4.08
C ALA A 80 -1.58 18.98 2.74
N GLU A 81 -0.30 19.09 2.42
CA GLU A 81 0.29 18.53 1.17
C GLU A 81 0.27 17.00 1.17
N TYR A 82 0.47 16.36 2.33
CA TYR A 82 0.42 14.91 2.50
C TYR A 82 -1.01 14.38 2.29
N ASN A 83 -2.02 15.03 2.88
CA ASN A 83 -3.41 14.63 2.67
C ASN A 83 -3.82 14.84 1.22
N GLU A 84 -3.41 15.95 0.59
CA GLU A 84 -3.63 16.18 -0.84
C GLU A 84 -3.03 15.04 -1.68
N LEU A 85 -1.79 14.61 -1.40
CA LEU A 85 -1.18 13.47 -2.08
C LEU A 85 -1.98 12.18 -1.87
N MET A 86 -2.43 11.89 -0.66
CA MET A 86 -3.12 10.63 -0.34
C MET A 86 -4.55 10.58 -0.87
N ASP A 87 -5.22 11.73 -0.98
CA ASP A 87 -6.59 11.86 -1.47
C ASP A 87 -6.67 11.86 -3.01
N GLN A 88 -5.56 12.04 -3.71
CA GLN A 88 -5.51 11.94 -5.16
C GLN A 88 -5.96 10.55 -5.64
N GLU A 89 -6.92 10.54 -6.55
CA GLU A 89 -7.42 9.32 -7.19
C GLU A 89 -6.64 9.05 -8.49
N THR A 90 -6.21 7.79 -8.64
CA THR A 90 -5.63 7.29 -9.88
C THR A 90 -6.49 6.19 -10.46
N GLU A 91 -6.64 6.17 -11.79
CA GLU A 91 -7.28 5.06 -12.48
C GLU A 91 -6.31 3.92 -12.72
N LEU A 92 -6.57 2.78 -12.07
CA LEU A 92 -5.80 1.56 -12.23
C LEU A 92 -6.57 0.54 -13.06
N VAL A 93 -5.95 0.08 -14.15
CA VAL A 93 -6.46 -1.04 -14.94
C VAL A 93 -6.05 -2.34 -14.27
N ILE A 94 -6.79 -2.74 -13.24
CA ILE A 94 -6.58 -3.98 -12.48
C ILE A 94 -7.85 -4.82 -12.46
N GLN A 95 -7.68 -6.13 -12.35
CA GLN A 95 -8.75 -7.09 -12.14
C GLN A 95 -8.67 -7.56 -10.69
N MET A 96 -9.82 -7.65 -10.03
CA MET A 96 -9.91 -8.20 -8.69
C MET A 96 -9.46 -9.67 -8.71
N VAL A 97 -8.59 -10.03 -7.76
CA VAL A 97 -8.06 -11.39 -7.67
C VAL A 97 -8.90 -12.20 -6.71
N LYS A 98 -9.40 -13.33 -7.18
CA LYS A 98 -10.13 -14.27 -6.35
C LYS A 98 -9.18 -15.19 -5.60
N LEU A 99 -9.28 -15.18 -4.29
CA LEU A 99 -8.51 -16.03 -3.38
C LEU A 99 -9.34 -17.28 -3.07
N PRO A 100 -8.78 -18.48 -3.23
CA PRO A 100 -9.49 -19.70 -2.89
C PRO A 100 -9.69 -19.83 -1.38
N ALA A 101 -10.82 -20.42 -0.97
CA ALA A 101 -11.09 -20.78 0.44
C ALA A 101 -10.03 -21.71 1.04
N GLU A 102 -9.36 -22.49 0.19
CA GLU A 102 -8.37 -23.50 0.57
C GLU A 102 -7.08 -23.38 -0.22
N VAL A 103 -5.96 -23.66 0.44
CA VAL A 103 -4.61 -23.70 -0.16
C VAL A 103 -3.95 -25.01 0.24
N GLY A 104 -3.67 -25.88 -0.74
CA GLY A 104 -3.04 -27.17 -0.48
C GLY A 104 -3.94 -28.19 0.25
N GLY A 105 -5.26 -28.02 0.19
CA GLY A 105 -6.23 -28.88 0.86
C GLY A 105 -6.53 -28.48 2.32
N GLU A 106 -5.98 -27.37 2.77
CA GLU A 106 -6.25 -26.79 4.09
C GLU A 106 -6.93 -25.42 3.94
N PRO A 107 -7.76 -25.00 4.90
CA PRO A 107 -8.34 -23.66 4.90
C PRO A 107 -7.28 -22.57 4.75
N MET A 108 -7.56 -21.57 3.94
CA MET A 108 -6.71 -20.40 3.78
C MET A 108 -6.61 -19.65 5.12
N LEU A 109 -5.38 -19.55 5.66
CA LEU A 109 -5.10 -18.82 6.89
C LEU A 109 -4.50 -17.46 6.56
N VAL A 110 -5.34 -16.42 6.54
CA VAL A 110 -4.94 -15.02 6.36
C VAL A 110 -5.57 -14.19 7.47
N GLU A 111 -4.78 -13.29 8.05
CA GLU A 111 -5.27 -12.40 9.10
C GLU A 111 -6.35 -11.44 8.55
N PRO A 112 -7.45 -11.18 9.27
CA PRO A 112 -8.52 -10.30 8.78
C PRO A 112 -8.03 -8.91 8.36
N ARG A 113 -7.08 -8.32 9.10
CA ARG A 113 -6.50 -7.00 8.76
C ARG A 113 -5.84 -6.97 7.38
N VAL A 114 -5.27 -8.08 6.94
CA VAL A 114 -4.65 -8.19 5.61
C VAL A 114 -5.72 -8.20 4.53
N LEU A 115 -6.81 -8.94 4.74
CA LEU A 115 -7.94 -8.98 3.80
C LEU A 115 -8.66 -7.64 3.72
N MET A 116 -8.90 -6.98 4.86
CA MET A 116 -9.54 -5.65 4.90
C MET A 116 -8.73 -4.61 4.13
N ALA A 117 -7.42 -4.56 4.32
CA ALA A 117 -6.56 -3.63 3.60
C ALA A 117 -6.47 -3.93 2.08
N LEU A 118 -6.91 -5.11 1.66
CA LEU A 118 -6.89 -5.56 0.27
C LEU A 118 -8.28 -5.68 -0.36
N GLU A 119 -9.36 -5.29 0.33
CA GLU A 119 -10.75 -5.57 -0.09
C GLU A 119 -11.11 -5.02 -1.48
N LYS A 120 -10.44 -3.94 -1.91
CA LYS A 120 -10.62 -3.36 -3.26
C LYS A 120 -9.92 -4.15 -4.36
N PHE A 121 -8.99 -5.03 -4.00
CA PHE A 121 -8.08 -5.70 -4.92
C PHE A 121 -8.25 -7.22 -4.94
N VAL A 122 -8.71 -7.80 -3.83
CA VAL A 122 -8.91 -9.23 -3.67
C VAL A 122 -10.29 -9.55 -3.11
N GLU A 123 -10.80 -10.72 -3.47
CA GLU A 123 -12.05 -11.27 -2.96
C GLU A 123 -11.78 -12.70 -2.48
N ALA A 124 -12.15 -13.02 -1.23
CA ALA A 124 -12.10 -14.39 -0.74
C ALA A 124 -13.36 -15.15 -1.20
N GLU A 125 -13.17 -16.31 -1.82
CA GLU A 125 -14.25 -17.23 -2.19
C GLU A 125 -14.59 -18.21 -1.06
#